data_AF-A0A2E5B8D0-F1
#
_entry.id   AF-A0A2E5B8D0-F1
#
_cell.length_a   1.000
_cell.length_b   1.000
_cell.length_c   1.000
_cell.angle_alpha   90.00
_cell.angle_beta   90.00
_cell.angle_gamma   90.00
#
_symmetry.space_group_name_H-M   'P 1'
#
loop_
_entity.id
_entity.type
_entity.pdbx_description
1 polymer ?
#
loop_
_entity_poly.entity_id
_entity_poly.type
_entity_poly.pdbx_seq_one_letter_code
_entity_poly.pdbx_strand_id
1 'polypeptide(L)'
;MLPFETNDLPQDDEEDIDPFAELEIGTKPAHQGDNNALAAFEEDDDPLSAFADDGNNEIDEIVISFEDDDVPEIENSNTTKNNPSEITYKLLLETVWVDDILDPSEVQLLARKRGELGLSFERHLQLVRDIIGG
;
A
#
# COMPACT_ATOMS: atom_id res chain seq x y z
N MET A 1 -16.75 -34.16 -32.80
CA MET A 1 -15.43 -33.54 -32.66
C MET A 1 -15.58 -32.11 -33.15
N LEU A 2 -15.72 -31.15 -32.23
CA LEU A 2 -15.84 -29.74 -32.58
C LEU A 2 -14.43 -29.20 -32.88
N PRO A 3 -14.22 -28.44 -33.97
CA PRO A 3 -12.98 -27.75 -34.20
C PRO A 3 -13.02 -26.48 -33.35
N PHE A 4 -12.39 -26.50 -32.19
CA PHE A 4 -11.92 -25.24 -31.61
C PHE A 4 -10.68 -24.86 -32.41
N GLU A 5 -10.94 -24.13 -33.49
CA GLU A 5 -9.94 -23.50 -34.33
C GLU A 5 -9.22 -22.44 -33.48
N THR A 6 -8.04 -22.79 -32.95
CA THR A 6 -7.17 -21.88 -32.20
C THR A 6 -6.39 -20.98 -33.16
N ASN A 7 -7.07 -20.33 -34.11
CA ASN A 7 -6.44 -19.57 -35.20
C ASN A 7 -6.71 -18.05 -35.13
N ASP A 8 -7.11 -17.52 -33.98
CA ASP A 8 -7.29 -16.08 -33.80
C ASP A 8 -7.12 -15.65 -32.34
N LEU A 9 -6.12 -16.22 -31.65
CA LEU A 9 -5.41 -15.40 -30.68
C LEU A 9 -4.30 -14.71 -31.47
N PRO A 10 -4.12 -13.38 -31.36
CA PRO A 10 -2.83 -12.80 -31.75
C PRO A 10 -1.77 -13.63 -31.05
N GLN A 11 -0.76 -14.08 -31.79
CA GLN A 11 0.44 -14.58 -31.14
C GLN A 11 0.96 -13.38 -30.35
N ASP A 12 0.69 -13.41 -29.05
CA ASP A 12 1.34 -12.59 -28.07
C ASP A 12 2.82 -12.95 -28.16
N ASP A 13 3.49 -12.36 -29.14
CA ASP A 13 4.89 -11.96 -29.03
C ASP A 13 4.94 -10.89 -27.91
N GLU A 14 4.53 -11.30 -26.70
CA GLU A 14 4.81 -10.67 -25.42
C GLU A 14 6.30 -10.88 -25.16
N GLU A 15 7.12 -10.29 -26.02
CA GLU A 15 8.53 -10.06 -25.78
C GLU A 15 8.62 -9.17 -24.53
N ASP A 16 8.65 -9.78 -23.34
CA ASP A 16 9.09 -9.20 -22.06
C ASP A 16 8.90 -7.68 -21.97
N ILE A 17 7.67 -7.19 -22.20
CA ILE A 17 7.38 -5.76 -22.12
C ILE A 17 7.48 -5.41 -20.65
N ASP A 18 8.65 -4.95 -20.24
CA ASP A 18 8.92 -4.53 -18.87
C ASP A 18 7.90 -3.43 -18.52
N PRO A 19 6.98 -3.69 -17.57
CA PRO A 19 5.95 -2.72 -17.19
C PRO A 19 6.53 -1.42 -16.63
N PHE A 20 7.82 -1.41 -16.29
CA PHE A 20 8.55 -0.23 -15.82
C PHE A 20 9.37 0.45 -16.92
N ALA A 21 9.40 -0.06 -18.15
CA ALA A 21 10.15 0.54 -19.25
C ALA A 21 9.71 1.98 -19.57
N GLU A 22 8.42 2.27 -19.46
CA GLU A 22 7.87 3.62 -19.66
C GLU A 22 8.28 4.59 -18.53
N LEU A 23 8.59 4.07 -17.34
CA LEU A 23 8.98 4.88 -16.20
C LEU A 23 10.46 5.32 -16.24
N GLU A 24 11.24 4.86 -17.24
CA GLU A 24 12.66 5.17 -17.47
C GLU A 24 13.57 5.00 -16.21
N ILE A 25 13.17 4.19 -15.24
CA ILE A 25 13.88 4.04 -13.95
C ILE A 25 15.11 3.15 -14.15
N GLY A 26 16.23 3.75 -14.56
CA GLY A 26 17.56 3.12 -14.48
C GLY A 26 18.30 2.89 -15.80
N THR A 27 17.75 3.26 -16.96
CA THR A 27 18.40 3.00 -18.27
C THR A 27 19.06 4.21 -18.94
N LYS A 28 18.98 5.42 -18.36
CA LYS A 28 19.77 6.57 -18.84
C LYS A 28 21.09 6.71 -18.06
N PRO A 29 22.27 6.53 -18.68
CA PRO A 29 23.46 7.18 -18.15
C PRO A 29 23.18 8.69 -18.19
N ALA A 30 23.38 9.37 -17.05
CA ALA A 30 23.14 10.79 -16.89
C ALA A 30 23.69 11.55 -18.11
N HIS A 31 22.79 11.98 -18.99
CA HIS A 31 23.17 12.84 -20.09
C HIS A 31 23.65 14.13 -19.45
N GLN A 32 24.96 14.30 -19.49
CA GLN A 32 25.67 15.54 -19.23
C GLN A 32 25.13 16.59 -20.21
N GLY A 33 24.09 17.28 -19.75
CA GLY A 33 23.57 18.50 -20.33
C GLY A 33 23.64 19.54 -19.22
N ASP A 34 24.60 20.46 -19.38
CA ASP A 34 24.87 21.59 -18.51
C ASP A 34 23.69 22.56 -18.42
N ASN A 35 22.60 22.16 -17.75
CA ASN A 35 21.59 23.08 -17.26
C ASN A 35 21.07 22.49 -15.95
N ASN A 36 21.55 23.06 -14.85
CA ASN A 36 21.11 22.78 -13.51
C ASN A 36 19.58 22.96 -13.44
N ALA A 37 18.80 21.87 -13.49
CA ALA A 37 17.35 21.92 -13.33
C ALA A 37 16.95 22.50 -11.96
N LEU A 38 17.88 22.55 -11.01
CA LEU A 38 17.73 23.23 -9.72
C LEU A 38 17.82 24.77 -9.82
N ALA A 39 18.54 25.32 -10.82
CA ALA A 39 18.71 26.77 -11.00
C ALA A 39 17.42 27.44 -11.49
N ALA A 40 16.55 26.71 -12.19
CA ALA A 40 15.24 27.21 -12.61
C ALA A 40 14.28 27.46 -11.41
N PHE A 41 14.62 26.95 -10.22
CA PHE A 41 13.89 27.23 -8.98
C PHE A 41 14.58 28.31 -8.11
N GLU A 42 15.79 28.75 -8.49
CA GLU A 42 16.54 29.79 -7.76
C GLU A 42 16.35 31.19 -8.35
N GLU A 43 15.82 31.32 -9.58
CA GLU A 43 15.61 32.61 -10.24
C GLU A 43 14.15 33.11 -10.09
N ASP A 44 13.93 33.85 -9.00
CA ASP A 44 13.04 35.02 -8.89
C ASP A 44 11.51 34.89 -9.10
N ASP A 45 10.88 33.78 -8.72
CA ASP A 45 9.45 33.82 -8.35
C ASP A 45 9.18 32.80 -7.23
N ASP A 46 9.22 33.27 -5.98
CA ASP A 46 8.78 32.47 -4.83
C ASP A 46 7.28 32.17 -5.00
N PRO A 47 6.87 30.92 -5.30
CA PRO A 47 5.47 30.58 -5.51
C PRO A 47 4.64 30.72 -4.22
N LEU A 48 5.29 30.91 -3.06
CA LEU A 48 4.63 31.19 -1.78
C LEU A 48 4.31 32.68 -1.60
N SER A 49 4.89 33.57 -2.40
CA SER A 49 4.61 35.01 -2.33
C SER A 49 3.17 35.36 -2.74
N ALA A 50 2.55 34.55 -3.61
CA ALA A 50 1.13 34.64 -3.95
C ALA A 50 0.19 34.31 -2.77
N PHE A 51 0.69 33.63 -1.73
CA PHE A 51 -0.03 33.35 -0.49
C PHE A 51 0.28 34.37 0.62
N ALA A 52 1.25 35.26 0.39
CA ALA A 52 1.70 36.26 1.36
C ALA A 52 1.07 37.65 1.13
N ASP A 53 0.24 37.84 0.10
CA ASP A 53 -0.53 39.08 -0.09
C ASP A 53 -1.63 39.15 0.98
N ASP A 54 -1.41 40.04 1.94
CA ASP A 54 -2.27 40.41 3.06
C ASP A 54 -3.58 41.01 2.55
N GLY A 55 -4.52 40.13 2.19
CA GLY A 55 -5.76 40.51 1.53
C GLY A 55 -6.89 39.53 1.81
N ASN A 56 -7.28 39.39 3.08
CA ASN A 56 -8.60 38.92 3.51
C ASN A 56 -9.17 37.72 2.73
N ASN A 57 -8.54 36.56 2.84
CA ASN A 57 -9.17 35.31 2.45
C ASN A 57 -9.70 34.63 3.71
N GLU A 58 -11.02 34.73 3.92
CA GLU A 58 -11.81 33.69 4.56
C GLU A 58 -11.55 32.39 3.78
N ILE A 59 -10.46 31.71 4.11
CA ILE A 59 -10.35 30.28 3.92
C ILE A 59 -11.32 29.71 4.94
N ASP A 60 -12.58 29.59 4.52
CA ASP A 60 -13.51 28.64 5.13
C ASP A 60 -12.81 27.29 5.09
N GLU A 61 -12.20 26.93 6.22
CA GLU A 61 -11.71 25.61 6.51
C GLU A 61 -12.93 24.69 6.36
N ILE A 62 -13.10 24.12 5.16
CA ILE A 62 -14.00 23.01 4.93
C ILE A 62 -13.42 21.86 5.74
N VAL A 63 -13.77 21.86 7.03
CA VAL A 63 -13.70 20.71 7.91
C VAL A 63 -14.68 19.74 7.31
N ILE A 64 -14.17 18.81 6.49
CA ILE A 64 -14.94 17.63 6.10
C ILE A 64 -15.10 16.81 7.38
N SER A 65 -16.12 17.14 8.18
CA SER A 65 -16.63 16.28 9.22
C SER A 65 -17.33 15.13 8.50
N PHE A 66 -16.67 13.99 8.43
CA PHE A 66 -17.34 12.75 8.10
C PHE A 66 -18.32 12.48 9.25
N GLU A 67 -19.61 12.70 9.02
CA GLU A 67 -20.65 12.18 9.89
C GLU A 67 -20.61 10.66 9.75
N ASP A 68 -20.22 9.96 10.82
CA ASP A 68 -20.09 8.50 10.93
C ASP A 68 -21.41 7.72 10.68
N ASP A 69 -22.45 8.35 10.14
CA ASP A 69 -23.84 7.87 10.17
C ASP A 69 -24.17 6.87 9.03
N ASP A 70 -23.25 6.63 8.09
CA ASP A 70 -23.46 5.70 6.96
C ASP A 70 -22.27 4.74 6.74
N VAL A 71 -21.58 4.37 7.82
CA VAL A 71 -20.66 3.24 7.82
C VAL A 71 -21.41 2.02 8.37
N PRO A 72 -21.55 0.91 7.61
CA PRO A 72 -22.20 -0.28 8.13
C PRO A 72 -21.48 -0.74 9.40
N GLU A 73 -22.22 -0.85 10.50
CA GLU A 73 -21.70 -1.31 11.79
C GLU A 73 -21.03 -2.68 11.60
N ILE A 74 -19.70 -2.70 11.66
CA ILE A 74 -18.95 -3.94 11.79
C ILE A 74 -19.16 -4.39 13.23
N GLU A 75 -20.17 -5.24 13.43
CA GLU A 75 -20.42 -6.03 14.64
C GLU A 75 -19.23 -6.96 14.91
N ASN A 76 -18.09 -6.38 15.33
CA ASN A 76 -16.98 -7.10 15.93
C ASN A 76 -16.96 -6.72 17.40
N SER A 77 -17.73 -7.50 18.16
CA SER A 77 -17.72 -7.53 19.61
C SER A 77 -16.31 -7.86 20.08
N ASN A 78 -15.54 -6.84 20.43
CA ASN A 78 -14.53 -6.80 21.51
C ASN A 78 -13.64 -5.58 21.32
N THR A 79 -14.02 -4.48 21.95
CA THR A 79 -13.16 -3.33 22.27
C THR A 79 -12.08 -3.73 23.29
N THR A 80 -11.24 -4.68 22.90
CA THR A 80 -9.91 -4.82 23.51
C THR A 80 -9.07 -3.71 22.91
N LYS A 81 -8.30 -3.01 23.76
CA LYS A 81 -7.29 -2.02 23.34
C LYS A 81 -6.26 -2.74 22.47
N ASN A 82 -6.56 -2.93 21.20
CA ASN A 82 -5.69 -3.66 20.30
C ASN A 82 -4.51 -2.75 20.00
N ASN A 83 -3.33 -3.19 20.41
CA ASN A 83 -2.09 -2.50 20.08
C ASN A 83 -2.02 -2.38 18.55
N PRO A 84 -1.55 -1.24 18.00
CA PRO A 84 -1.45 -1.07 16.55
C PRO A 84 -0.63 -2.19 15.90
N SER A 85 0.38 -2.69 16.62
CA SER A 85 1.20 -3.84 16.24
C SER A 85 0.40 -5.15 16.11
N GLU A 86 -0.57 -5.40 17.00
CA GLU A 86 -1.43 -6.59 16.93
C GLU A 86 -2.37 -6.52 15.73
N ILE A 87 -2.92 -5.33 15.45
CA ILE A 87 -3.80 -5.12 14.30
C ILE A 87 -3.03 -5.38 13.00
N THR A 88 -1.83 -4.80 12.86
CA THR A 88 -0.98 -5.06 11.69
C THR A 88 -0.64 -6.53 11.53
N TYR A 89 -0.31 -7.21 12.64
CA TYR A 89 0.03 -8.63 12.59
C TYR A 89 -1.17 -9.50 12.24
N LYS A 90 -2.36 -9.18 12.77
CA LYS A 90 -3.61 -9.85 12.44
C LYS A 90 -3.95 -9.70 10.96
N LEU A 91 -3.84 -8.48 10.41
CA LEU A 91 -4.04 -8.24 8.98
C LEU A 91 -3.11 -9.11 8.12
N LEU A 92 -1.83 -9.19 8.48
CA LEU A 92 -0.88 -10.05 7.78
C LEU A 92 -1.26 -11.53 7.90
N LEU A 93 -1.65 -11.97 9.09
CA LEU A 93 -2.05 -13.34 9.35
C LEU A 93 -3.28 -13.76 8.53
N GLU A 94 -4.24 -12.86 8.36
CA GLU A 94 -5.43 -13.05 7.51
C GLU A 94 -5.06 -13.19 6.02
N THR A 95 -4.00 -12.53 5.55
CA THR A 95 -3.56 -12.63 4.13
C THR A 95 -2.83 -13.92 3.78
N VAL A 96 -2.18 -14.55 4.76
CA VAL A 96 -1.36 -15.77 4.54
C VAL A 96 -2.09 -17.05 4.94
N TRP A 97 -3.21 -16.95 5.68
CA TRP A 97 -4.01 -18.11 6.06
C TRP A 97 -4.92 -18.55 4.90
N VAL A 98 -4.54 -19.59 4.15
CA VAL A 98 -5.29 -20.09 2.99
C VAL A 98 -5.53 -21.60 3.13
N ASP A 99 -6.77 -22.05 2.99
CA ASP A 99 -7.17 -23.48 3.02
C ASP A 99 -6.67 -24.27 4.23
N ASP A 100 -6.64 -23.63 5.41
CA ASP A 100 -6.10 -24.20 6.65
C ASP A 100 -4.63 -24.65 6.59
N ILE A 101 -3.88 -24.09 5.63
CA ILE A 101 -2.47 -24.39 5.39
C ILE A 101 -1.67 -23.09 5.44
N LEU A 102 -0.44 -23.19 5.95
CA LEU A 102 0.56 -22.13 5.90
C LEU A 102 1.86 -22.68 5.33
N ASP A 103 2.43 -21.98 4.36
CA ASP A 103 3.67 -22.39 3.74
C ASP A 103 4.89 -22.08 4.65
N PRO A 104 6.00 -22.83 4.52
CA PRO A 104 7.20 -22.61 5.35
C PRO A 104 7.76 -21.18 5.27
N SER A 105 7.67 -20.55 4.09
CA SER A 105 8.07 -19.16 3.85
C SER A 105 7.18 -18.16 4.59
N GLU A 106 5.87 -18.40 4.62
CA GLU A 106 4.89 -17.55 5.30
C GLU A 106 5.04 -17.63 6.81
N VAL A 107 5.26 -18.84 7.34
CA VAL A 107 5.59 -19.04 8.76
C VAL A 107 6.86 -18.27 9.13
N GLN A 108 7.87 -18.28 8.26
CA GLN A 108 9.11 -17.54 8.48
C GLN A 108 8.88 -16.02 8.43
N LEU A 109 8.07 -15.53 7.50
CA LEU A 109 7.65 -14.12 7.42
C LEU A 109 6.93 -13.69 8.69
N LEU A 110 5.95 -14.48 9.15
CA LEU A 110 5.22 -14.24 10.38
C LEU A 110 6.11 -14.26 11.60
N ALA A 111 7.07 -15.19 11.68
CA ALA A 111 8.02 -15.23 12.78
C ALA A 111 8.89 -13.97 12.83
N ARG A 112 9.35 -13.50 11.67
CA ARG A 112 10.11 -12.26 11.54
C ARG A 112 9.26 -11.05 11.93
N LYS A 113 8.05 -10.92 11.37
CA LYS A 113 7.16 -9.79 11.63
C LYS A 113 6.68 -9.75 13.08
N ARG A 114 6.44 -10.91 13.68
CA ARG A 114 6.15 -11.05 15.11
C ARG A 114 7.28 -10.48 15.97
N GLY A 115 8.54 -10.82 15.64
CA GLY A 115 9.72 -10.29 16.34
C GLY A 115 9.89 -8.78 16.18
N GLU A 116 9.64 -8.26 14.98
CA GLU A 116 9.69 -6.83 14.66
C GLU A 116 8.64 -6.02 15.43
N LEU A 117 7.44 -6.58 15.59
CA LEU A 117 6.30 -5.98 16.28
C LEU A 117 6.31 -6.23 17.79
N GLY A 118 7.28 -6.98 18.32
CA GLY A 118 7.41 -7.27 19.74
C GLY A 118 6.33 -8.21 20.30
N LEU A 119 5.73 -9.04 19.43
CA LEU A 119 4.65 -9.96 19.81
C LEU A 119 5.21 -11.26 20.43
N SER A 120 4.59 -11.72 21.50
CA SER A 120 4.93 -13.02 22.09
C SER A 120 4.41 -14.16 21.20
N PHE A 121 5.05 -15.33 21.29
CA PHE A 121 4.59 -16.51 20.56
C PHE A 121 3.19 -16.97 21.01
N GLU A 122 2.88 -16.83 22.30
CA GLU A 122 1.55 -17.10 22.85
C GLU A 122 0.48 -16.20 22.22
N ARG A 123 0.77 -14.90 22.06
CA ARG A 123 -0.15 -13.97 21.41
C ARG A 123 -0.38 -14.32 19.94
N HIS A 124 0.67 -14.75 19.22
CA HIS A 124 0.52 -15.28 17.87
C HIS A 124 -0.44 -16.48 17.82
N LEU A 125 -0.30 -17.47 18.71
CA LEU A 125 -1.20 -18.63 18.74
C LEU A 125 -2.65 -18.24 19.07
N GLN A 126 -2.84 -17.24 19.93
CA GLN A 126 -4.17 -16.73 20.22
C GLN A 126 -4.81 -16.11 18.97
N LEU A 127 -4.08 -15.28 18.23
CA LEU A 127 -4.57 -14.69 16.97
C LEU A 127 -4.84 -15.75 15.89
N VAL A 128 -3.98 -16.76 15.78
CA VAL A 128 -4.20 -17.91 14.88
C VAL A 128 -5.49 -18.64 15.26
N ARG A 129 -5.71 -18.88 16.55
CA ARG A 129 -6.93 -19.53 17.03
C ARG A 129 -8.18 -18.68 16.77
N ASP A 130 -8.09 -17.38 16.95
CA ASP A 130 -9.20 -16.45 16.70
C ASP A 130 -9.62 -16.44 15.22
N ILE A 131 -8.66 -16.66 14.29
CA ILE A 131 -8.93 -16.72 12.85
C ILE A 131 -9.51 -18.08 12.43
N ILE A 132 -9.02 -19.20 12.99
CA ILE A 132 -9.44 -20.56 12.59
C ILE A 132 -10.68 -21.04 13.34
N GLY A 133 -10.81 -20.64 14.60
CA GLY A 133 -11.80 -21.15 15.56
C GLY A 133 -12.94 -20.19 15.85
N GLY A 134 -13.20 -19.24 14.94
CA GLY A 134 -14.37 -18.35 14.98
C GLY A 134 -15.69 -19.12 14.98
#